data_AF-A0A1Q2ZST9-F1
#
_entry.id   AF-A0A1Q2ZST9-F1
#
_cell.length_a   1.000
_cell.length_b   1.000
_cell.length_c   1.000
_cell.angle_alpha   90.00
_cell.angle_beta   90.00
_cell.angle_gamma   90.00
#
_symmetry.space_group_name_H-M   'P 1'
#
loop_
_entity.id
_entity.type
_entity.pdbx_description
1 polymer ?
#
loop_
_entity_poly.entity_id
_entity_poly.type
_entity_poly.pdbx_seq_one_letter_code
_entity_poly.pdbx_strand_id
1 'polypeptide(L)'
;MSQLDQFIMEDVARYCPREFMEYHKCVSSNRDDLQQCAFRQKDLSSCIQNKVPSVKRVMEKCGSLMQNYEKCVRDNMDTRSVNNCVPLLEQMRSCASEHALQGTRPINEMVKD
;
A
#
# COMPACT_ATOMS: atom_id res chain seq x y z
N MET A 1 12.83 4.64 -3.35
CA MET A 1 11.46 4.11 -3.42
C MET A 1 11.48 2.91 -4.35
N SER A 2 10.79 1.82 -4.02
CA SER A 2 10.73 0.64 -4.90
C SER A 2 9.81 0.90 -6.10
N GLN A 3 9.94 0.11 -7.17
CA GLN A 3 9.04 0.17 -8.33
C GLN A 3 7.59 -0.07 -7.93
N LEU A 4 7.36 -0.99 -6.99
CA LEU A 4 6.05 -1.26 -6.40
C LEU A 4 5.47 0.00 -5.73
N ASP A 5 6.26 0.70 -4.91
CA ASP A 5 5.79 1.92 -4.22
C ASP A 5 5.37 3.01 -5.21
N GLN A 6 6.19 3.22 -6.25
CA GLN A 6 5.89 4.22 -7.28
C GLN A 6 4.60 3.87 -8.02
N PHE A 7 4.47 2.61 -8.47
CA PHE A 7 3.30 2.17 -9.20
C PHE A 7 2.02 2.27 -8.38
N ILE A 8 2.03 1.81 -7.12
CA ILE A 8 0.86 1.92 -6.23
C ILE A 8 0.50 3.39 -6.00
N MET A 9 1.49 4.28 -5.81
CA MET A 9 1.21 5.70 -5.61
C MET A 9 0.59 6.35 -6.86
N GLU A 10 1.12 6.04 -8.05
CA GLU A 10 0.54 6.50 -9.32
C GLU A 10 -0.89 5.99 -9.51
N ASP A 11 -1.16 4.73 -9.19
CA ASP A 11 -2.48 4.13 -9.32
C ASP A 11 -3.48 4.73 -8.32
N VAL A 12 -3.06 4.97 -7.08
CA VAL A 12 -3.86 5.68 -6.08
C VAL A 12 -4.16 7.11 -6.54
N ALA A 13 -3.17 7.85 -7.04
CA ALA A 13 -3.38 9.20 -7.57
C ALA A 13 -4.35 9.21 -8.77
N ARG A 14 -4.32 8.16 -9.60
CA ARG A 14 -5.21 8.01 -10.76
C ARG A 14 -6.66 7.71 -10.38
N TYR A 15 -6.89 6.80 -9.43
CA TYR A 15 -8.24 6.33 -9.08
C TYR A 15 -8.87 7.02 -7.87
N CYS A 16 -8.07 7.64 -7.00
CA CYS A 16 -8.49 8.34 -5.80
C CYS A 16 -7.89 9.77 -5.68
N PRO A 17 -7.90 10.59 -6.75
CA PRO A 17 -7.18 11.88 -6.76
C PRO A 17 -7.66 12.84 -5.68
N ARG A 18 -8.98 12.88 -5.42
CA ARG A 18 -9.57 13.80 -4.44
C ARG A 18 -9.15 13.43 -3.02
N GLU A 19 -9.39 12.18 -2.62
CA GLU A 19 -9.07 11.69 -1.29
C GLU A 19 -7.55 11.76 -1.03
N PHE A 20 -6.74 11.47 -2.05
CA PHE A 20 -5.28 11.57 -1.99
C PHE A 20 -4.85 13.02 -1.70
N MET A 21 -5.33 13.99 -2.48
CA MET A 21 -5.01 15.41 -2.28
C MET A 21 -5.51 15.95 -0.94
N GLU A 22 -6.73 15.60 -0.53
CA GLU A 22 -7.30 16.05 0.73
C GLU A 22 -6.54 15.50 1.94
N TYR A 23 -6.10 14.24 1.89
CA TYR A 23 -5.24 13.67 2.91
C TYR A 23 -3.88 14.38 2.98
N HIS A 24 -3.22 14.57 1.84
CA HIS A 24 -1.92 15.26 1.81
C HIS A 24 -2.01 16.72 2.25
N LYS A 25 -3.09 17.42 1.90
CA LYS A 25 -3.38 18.79 2.39
C LYS A 25 -3.59 18.82 3.90
N CYS A 26 -4.28 17.83 4.46
CA CYS A 26 -4.45 17.74 5.90
C CYS A 26 -3.10 17.51 6.60
N VAL A 27 -2.32 16.54 6.14
CA VAL A 27 -1.01 16.20 6.72
C VAL A 27 -0.05 17.38 6.64
N SER A 28 -0.03 18.12 5.51
CA SER A 28 0.85 19.27 5.35
C SER A 28 0.50 20.42 6.30
N SER A 29 -0.78 20.54 6.69
CA SER A 29 -1.30 21.58 7.59
C SER A 29 -1.20 21.20 9.07
N ASN A 30 -1.13 19.91 9.40
CA ASN A 30 -1.15 19.39 10.77
C ASN A 30 0.09 18.53 11.07
N ARG A 31 1.29 19.05 10.76
CA ARG A 31 2.54 18.28 10.87
C ARG A 31 2.87 17.84 12.30
N ASP A 32 2.44 18.61 13.30
CA ASP A 32 2.69 18.33 14.71
C ASP A 32 1.72 17.29 15.30
N ASP A 33 0.55 17.11 14.68
CA ASP A 33 -0.48 16.17 15.13
C ASP A 33 -1.24 15.55 13.95
N LEU A 34 -0.69 14.43 13.46
CA LEU A 34 -1.28 13.69 12.34
C LEU A 34 -2.61 13.01 12.70
N GLN A 35 -2.98 12.87 13.98
CA GLN A 35 -4.25 12.26 14.37
C GLN A 35 -5.45 13.08 13.91
N GLN A 36 -5.27 14.39 13.74
CA GLN A 36 -6.29 15.27 13.16
C GLN A 36 -6.67 14.87 11.73
N CYS A 37 -5.81 14.11 11.04
CA CYS A 37 -6.06 13.64 9.68
C CYS A 37 -6.58 12.21 9.61
N ALA A 38 -6.91 11.56 10.74
CA ALA A 38 -7.39 10.18 10.76
C ALA A 38 -8.67 9.97 9.92
N PHE A 39 -9.56 10.96 9.88
CA PHE A 39 -10.76 10.91 9.03
C PHE A 39 -10.41 10.91 7.54
N ARG A 40 -9.45 11.75 7.12
CA ARG A 40 -8.94 11.77 5.74
C ARG A 40 -8.19 10.50 5.37
N GLN A 41 -7.44 9.94 6.32
CA GLN A 41 -6.80 8.64 6.13
C GLN A 41 -7.85 7.57 5.86
N LYS A 42 -8.94 7.53 6.64
CA LYS A 42 -10.06 6.60 6.44
C LYS A 42 -10.75 6.79 5.09
N ASP A 43 -11.03 8.04 4.69
CA ASP A 43 -11.61 8.36 3.38
C ASP A 43 -10.73 7.82 2.25
N LEU A 44 -9.42 8.07 2.31
CA LEU A 44 -8.44 7.58 1.35
C LEU A 44 -8.35 6.06 1.33
N SER A 45 -8.23 5.41 2.49
CA SER A 45 -8.21 3.95 2.60
C SER A 45 -9.47 3.32 2.00
N SER A 46 -10.64 3.88 2.26
CA SER A 46 -11.90 3.40 1.70
C SER A 46 -11.93 3.55 0.19
N CYS A 47 -11.46 4.68 -0.35
CA CYS A 47 -11.34 4.84 -1.80
C CYS A 47 -10.39 3.80 -2.41
N ILE A 48 -9.21 3.61 -1.82
CA ILE A 48 -8.20 2.67 -2.31
C ILE A 48 -8.76 1.26 -2.41
N GLN A 49 -9.36 0.75 -1.32
CA GLN A 49 -9.95 -0.58 -1.27
C GLN A 49 -11.06 -0.77 -2.32
N ASN A 50 -11.84 0.27 -2.59
CA ASN A 50 -13.01 0.19 -3.47
C ASN A 50 -12.75 0.52 -4.93
N LYS A 51 -11.70 1.28 -5.25
CA LYS A 51 -11.51 1.85 -6.60
C LYS A 51 -10.17 1.56 -7.25
N VAL A 52 -9.13 1.22 -6.49
CA VAL A 52 -7.77 1.03 -7.05
C VAL A 52 -7.59 -0.44 -7.46
N PRO A 53 -7.54 -0.76 -8.78
CA PRO A 53 -7.55 -2.16 -9.24
C PRO A 53 -6.31 -2.95 -8.85
N SER A 54 -5.14 -2.31 -8.85
CA SER A 54 -3.88 -2.96 -8.44
C SER A 54 -3.95 -3.43 -7.00
N VAL A 55 -4.41 -2.57 -6.09
CA VAL A 55 -4.55 -2.88 -4.66
C VAL A 55 -5.58 -3.99 -4.45
N LYS A 56 -6.74 -3.94 -5.12
CA LYS A 56 -7.72 -5.03 -5.05
C LYS A 56 -7.11 -6.38 -5.43
N ARG A 57 -6.34 -6.42 -6.52
CA ARG A 57 -5.71 -7.65 -6.99
C ARG A 57 -4.66 -8.16 -6.02
N VAL A 58 -3.82 -7.28 -5.49
CA VAL A 58 -2.83 -7.64 -4.47
C VAL A 58 -3.52 -8.19 -3.22
N MET A 59 -4.61 -7.56 -2.75
CA MET A 59 -5.38 -8.07 -1.61
C MET A 59 -6.00 -9.45 -1.90
N GLU A 60 -6.54 -9.65 -3.10
CA GLU A 60 -7.14 -10.93 -3.51
C GLU A 60 -6.09 -12.06 -3.60
N LYS A 61 -4.93 -11.79 -4.20
CA LYS A 61 -3.92 -12.82 -4.48
C LYS A 61 -2.94 -13.05 -3.33
N CYS A 62 -2.61 -11.99 -2.58
CA CYS A 62 -1.59 -12.01 -1.54
C CYS A 62 -2.16 -11.90 -0.12
N GLY A 63 -3.49 -11.83 0.04
CA GLY A 63 -4.13 -11.60 1.34
C GLY A 63 -3.77 -12.63 2.43
N SER A 64 -3.53 -13.89 2.06
CA SER A 64 -3.07 -14.91 3.01
C SER A 64 -1.65 -14.65 3.53
N LEU A 65 -0.72 -14.19 2.67
CA LEU A 65 0.63 -13.79 3.07
C LEU A 65 0.60 -12.56 3.98
N MET A 66 -0.29 -11.61 3.71
CA MET A 66 -0.51 -10.45 4.59
C MET A 66 -0.97 -10.88 5.98
N GLN A 67 -1.98 -11.75 6.06
CA GLN A 67 -2.48 -12.28 7.34
C GLN A 67 -1.41 -13.06 8.11
N ASN A 68 -0.61 -13.87 7.41
CA ASN A 68 0.49 -14.63 8.02
C ASN A 68 1.58 -13.71 8.58
N TYR A 69 1.96 -12.67 7.83
CA TYR A 69 2.91 -11.66 8.28
C TYR A 69 2.38 -10.90 9.50
N GLU A 70 1.14 -10.41 9.46
CA GLU A 70 0.50 -9.73 10.59
C GLU A 70 0.43 -10.61 11.84
N LYS A 71 0.08 -11.89 11.66
CA LYS A 71 0.08 -12.87 12.75
C LYS A 71 1.49 -13.04 13.33
N CYS A 72 2.50 -13.24 12.48
CA CYS A 72 3.88 -13.37 12.94
C CYS A 72 4.33 -12.15 13.76
N VAL A 73 4.06 -10.93 13.26
CA VAL A 73 4.43 -9.69 13.95
C VAL A 73 3.73 -9.62 15.31
N ARG A 74 2.42 -9.90 15.36
CA ARG A 74 1.65 -9.89 16.61
C ARG A 74 2.18 -10.89 17.62
N ASP A 75 2.47 -12.11 17.20
CA ASP A 75 2.95 -13.19 18.05
C ASP A 75 4.39 -12.95 18.54
N ASN A 76 5.14 -12.08 17.86
CA ASN A 76 6.53 -11.75 18.18
C ASN A 76 6.72 -10.28 18.60
N MET A 77 5.66 -9.53 18.92
CA MET A 77 5.78 -8.10 19.22
C MET A 77 6.43 -7.84 20.59
N ASP A 78 6.11 -8.70 21.56
CA ASP A 78 6.58 -8.57 22.95
C ASP A 78 7.93 -9.27 23.17
N THR A 79 8.31 -10.16 22.26
CA THR A 79 9.61 -10.82 22.24
C THR A 79 10.48 -10.09 21.22
N ARG A 80 11.77 -9.88 21.48
CA ARG A 80 12.68 -9.19 20.52
C ARG A 80 12.98 -10.01 19.25
N SER A 81 12.00 -10.79 18.75
CA SER A 81 12.07 -11.77 17.69
C SER A 81 11.23 -11.39 16.46
N VAL A 82 10.76 -10.14 16.33
CA VAL A 82 10.07 -9.63 15.11
C VAL A 82 10.87 -9.89 13.83
N ASN A 83 12.21 -9.95 13.91
CA ASN A 83 13.07 -10.28 12.78
C ASN A 83 12.78 -11.67 12.17
N ASN A 84 12.16 -12.59 12.92
CA ASN A 84 11.72 -13.89 12.40
C ASN A 84 10.60 -13.76 11.35
N CYS A 85 9.95 -12.60 11.25
CA CYS A 85 8.88 -12.33 10.29
C CYS A 85 9.40 -11.77 8.95
N VAL A 86 10.71 -11.49 8.84
CA VAL A 86 11.33 -10.95 7.61
C VAL A 86 11.11 -11.87 6.39
N PRO A 87 11.23 -13.21 6.47
CA PRO A 87 10.95 -14.07 5.32
C PRO A 87 9.49 -13.98 4.83
N LEU A 88 8.52 -13.79 5.74
CA LEU A 88 7.12 -13.58 5.37
C LEU A 88 6.92 -12.22 4.70
N LEU A 89 7.61 -11.18 5.18
CA LEU A 89 7.61 -9.85 4.56
C LEU A 89 8.13 -9.90 3.12
N GLU A 90 9.23 -10.64 2.88
CA GLU A 90 9.82 -10.80 1.55
C GLU A 90 8.88 -11.54 0.60
N GLN A 91 8.26 -12.63 1.05
CA GLN A 91 7.25 -13.36 0.25
C GLN A 91 6.06 -12.48 -0.09
N MET A 92 5.54 -11.74 0.89
CA MET A 92 4.43 -10.81 0.69
C MET A 92 4.78 -9.72 -0.34
N ARG A 93 5.98 -9.12 -0.24
CA ARG A 93 6.46 -8.11 -1.19
C ARG A 93 6.65 -8.66 -2.60
N SER A 94 7.17 -9.88 -2.72
CA SER A 94 7.31 -10.56 -4.02
C SER A 94 5.95 -10.76 -4.67
N CYS A 95 4.98 -11.32 -3.94
CA CYS A 95 3.60 -11.51 -4.42
C CYS A 95 2.94 -10.19 -4.84
N ALA A 96 3.08 -9.14 -4.02
CA ALA A 96 2.53 -7.83 -4.32
C ALA A 96 3.15 -7.22 -5.59
N SER A 97 4.47 -7.39 -5.79
CA SER A 97 5.17 -6.90 -6.98
C SER A 97 4.69 -7.59 -8.24
N GLU A 98 4.50 -8.93 -8.17
CA GLU A 98 3.99 -9.71 -9.29
C GLU A 98 2.57 -9.29 -9.68
N HIS A 99 1.66 -9.11 -8.72
CA HIS A 99 0.25 -8.87 -9.02
C HIS A 99 -0.15 -7.41 -9.16
N ALA A 100 0.59 -6.47 -8.56
CA ALA A 100 0.33 -5.03 -8.76
C ALA A 100 0.58 -4.64 -10.22
N LEU A 101 1.68 -5.13 -10.80
CA LEU A 101 2.14 -4.74 -12.15
C LEU A 101 1.42 -5.50 -13.29
N GLN A 102 0.55 -6.45 -12.97
CA GLN A 102 -0.17 -7.22 -13.99
C GLN A 102 -1.25 -6.37 -14.68
N GLY A 103 -1.18 -6.24 -16.00
CA GLY A 103 -2.27 -5.68 -16.83
C GLY A 103 -2.27 -4.15 -16.96
N THR A 104 -1.26 -3.44 -16.48
CA THR A 104 -1.04 -2.02 -16.84
C THR A 104 0.44 -1.71 -16.70
N ARG A 105 1.07 -1.25 -17.80
CA ARG A 105 2.46 -0.79 -17.75
C ARG A 105 2.51 0.57 -17.03
N PRO A 106 3.48 0.80 -16.12
CA PRO A 106 3.75 2.13 -15.59
C PRO A 106 3.90 3.15 -16.73
N ILE A 107 3.51 4.41 -16.51
CA ILE A 107 3.58 5.44 -17.56
C ILE A 107 5.00 5.55 -18.14
N ASN A 108 6.03 5.38 -17.31
CA ASN A 108 7.44 5.38 -17.71
C ASN A 108 7.85 4.22 -18.63
N GLU A 109 7.05 3.15 -18.74
CA GLU A 109 7.28 2.01 -19.63
C GLU A 109 6.44 2.05 -20.91
N MET A 110 5.60 3.09 -21.09
CA MET A 110 4.85 3.34 -22.33
C MET A 110 5.62 4.25 -23.32
N VAL A 111 6.81 4.75 -22.96
CA VAL A 111 7.59 5.74 -23.74
C VAL A 111 8.81 5.10 -24.44
N LYS A 112 8.95 3.78 -24.40
CA LYS A 112 9.99 3.05 -25.14
C LYS A 112 9.40 2.40 -26.38
N ASP A 113 9.11 3.21 -27.39
CA ASP A 113 9.01 2.79 -28.80
C ASP A 113 10.05 3.56 -29.62
#